data_AF-A0A2S0LE40-F1
#
_entry.id   AF-A0A2S0LE40-F1
#
_cell.length_a   1.000
_cell.length_b   1.000
_cell.length_c   1.000
_cell.angle_alpha   90.00
_cell.angle_beta   90.00
_cell.angle_gamma   90.00
#
_symmetry.space_group_name_H-M   'P 1'
#
loop_
_entity.id
_entity.type
_entity.pdbx_description
1 polymer ?
#
loop_
_entity_poly.entity_id
_entity_poly.type
_entity_poly.pdbx_seq_one_letter_code
_entity_poly.pdbx_strand_id
1 'polypeptide(L)'
;MSKLFYILLFLALPLSAQINVVPQPNEITYHKGTCPISTKISYIQDKFINNPEGYQLIIKPNQIIIKFATEAGKFYAEQTFNQLVFGAEVTHKKSLPCLTITDAPRFAYRALMIDPARHYWKIDDIKKYIDVMAHYKFNYLHLHLTDDQGWRIEIKKYPKLTEIGSKRSDFEGSKRNNEGFYTQEQIKDLVLYALQRNVQLVPEFDVPGHSDAAIAAYPFLSCNDTLIGVRTTAGVSKNLLCVGKEEVFTFIDDVITELSAIFPCPYFHIGGDEAPMDKWLEHSPTLKLKQSLHTTNNQQLMSEFFKRVNQSLQKNHKRPLIWLELEVPSYPKNSVMYLWRMRTTPQVLERAKKDNFKLICSPGEYAYFDYPQAKNDLPNVDWMPTLTLQRVYEFNPAFSLTAEEEKQYILGVEATLWGESVKDVFRAFYMTYPRALALSEAGWTEMPKRDWQQFTQKLDLQLQYLLHKGINYRPPVELHQ
;
A
#
# COMPACT_ATOMS: atom_id res chain seq x y z
N MET A 1 64.37 -12.88 31.83
CA MET A 1 63.57 -11.68 31.54
C MET A 1 62.20 -12.11 31.07
N SER A 2 61.17 -11.86 31.88
CA SER A 2 59.76 -12.16 31.59
C SER A 2 59.19 -11.24 30.53
N LYS A 3 58.27 -11.75 29.70
CA LYS A 3 57.17 -11.00 29.05
C LYS A 3 56.09 -12.02 28.66
N LEU A 4 55.11 -12.20 29.54
CA LEU A 4 53.75 -11.65 29.47
C LEU A 4 52.83 -12.43 28.50
N PHE A 5 52.11 -13.39 29.07
CA PHE A 5 50.88 -13.97 28.52
C PHE A 5 49.80 -12.86 28.51
N TYR A 6 49.37 -12.43 27.33
CA TYR A 6 48.09 -11.73 27.18
C TYR A 6 47.02 -12.78 26.90
N ILE A 7 46.30 -13.16 27.96
CA ILE A 7 45.00 -13.84 27.84
C ILE A 7 44.02 -12.75 27.39
N LEU A 8 43.67 -12.76 26.10
CA LEU A 8 42.47 -12.06 25.64
C LEU A 8 41.26 -12.80 26.22
N LEU A 9 40.68 -12.24 27.28
CA LEU A 9 39.28 -12.48 27.64
C LEU A 9 38.43 -11.95 26.48
N PHE A 10 38.13 -12.80 25.50
CA PHE A 10 36.91 -12.64 24.73
C PHE A 10 35.76 -12.94 25.71
N LEU A 11 35.27 -11.88 26.36
CA LEU A 11 33.89 -11.86 26.83
C LEU A 11 33.03 -12.09 25.60
N ALA A 12 32.67 -13.35 25.36
CA ALA A 12 31.51 -13.67 24.56
C ALA A 12 30.35 -12.92 25.21
N LEU A 13 29.98 -11.78 24.61
CA LEU A 13 28.63 -11.26 24.78
C LEU A 13 27.72 -12.47 24.57
N PRO A 14 26.84 -12.82 25.53
CA PRO A 14 25.93 -13.90 25.29
C PRO A 14 25.20 -13.53 24.00
N LEU A 15 25.13 -14.46 23.04
CA LEU A 15 24.08 -14.41 22.03
C LEU A 15 22.77 -14.38 22.84
N SER A 16 22.32 -13.19 23.24
CA SER A 16 20.96 -13.00 23.70
C SER A 16 20.13 -13.48 22.52
N ALA A 17 19.35 -14.54 22.72
CA ALA A 17 18.49 -15.08 21.68
C ALA A 17 17.63 -13.93 21.15
N GLN A 18 18.04 -13.37 20.02
CA GLN A 18 17.37 -12.22 19.42
C GLN A 18 16.03 -12.71 18.92
N ILE A 19 14.95 -12.02 19.28
CA ILE A 19 13.62 -12.40 18.80
C ILE A 19 13.53 -12.19 17.29
N ASN A 20 12.88 -13.12 16.60
CA ASN A 20 12.70 -13.08 15.14
C ASN A 20 11.36 -12.45 14.76
N VAL A 21 11.20 -11.16 15.06
CA VAL A 21 9.96 -10.41 14.79
C VAL A 21 10.18 -9.38 13.68
N VAL A 22 9.30 -9.39 12.68
CA VAL A 22 9.23 -8.37 11.63
C VAL A 22 7.82 -7.74 11.64
N PRO A 23 7.70 -6.41 11.72
CA PRO A 23 8.77 -5.42 11.83
C PRO A 23 9.48 -5.48 13.19
N GLN A 24 10.76 -5.09 13.21
CA GLN A 24 11.58 -4.96 14.42
C GLN A 24 10.89 -4.07 15.46
N PRO A 25 10.60 -4.58 16.68
CA PRO A 25 10.06 -3.74 17.74
C PRO A 25 11.04 -2.63 18.15
N ASN A 26 10.50 -1.46 18.49
CA ASN A 26 11.31 -0.28 18.82
C ASN A 26 12.11 -0.44 20.13
N GLU A 27 11.53 -1.09 21.14
CA GLU A 27 12.18 -1.37 22.41
C GLU A 27 11.95 -2.82 22.87
N ILE A 28 13.04 -3.49 23.24
CA ILE A 28 13.02 -4.86 23.77
C ILE A 28 13.92 -4.90 24.99
N THR A 29 13.40 -5.38 26.12
CA THR A 29 14.17 -5.66 27.34
C THR A 29 14.04 -7.14 27.67
N TYR A 30 15.15 -7.87 27.70
CA TYR A 30 15.17 -9.28 28.07
C TYR A 30 15.25 -9.46 29.59
N HIS A 31 14.53 -10.46 30.10
CA HIS A 31 14.52 -10.83 31.52
C HIS A 31 14.94 -12.28 31.68
N LYS A 32 15.33 -12.67 32.90
CA LYS A 32 15.67 -14.06 33.20
C LYS A 32 14.43 -14.95 33.19
N GLY A 33 14.57 -16.15 32.61
CA GLY A 33 13.54 -17.19 32.63
C GLY A 33 12.82 -17.36 31.29
N THR A 34 11.85 -18.28 31.28
CA THR A 34 10.99 -18.57 30.14
C THR A 34 9.55 -18.74 30.59
N CYS A 35 8.59 -18.53 29.69
CA CYS A 35 7.16 -18.66 29.92
C CYS A 35 6.55 -19.69 28.96
N PRO A 36 5.77 -20.70 29.40
CA PRO A 36 5.11 -21.63 28.50
C PRO A 36 4.24 -20.91 27.46
N ILE A 37 4.30 -21.33 26.19
CA ILE A 37 3.50 -20.73 25.10
C ILE A 37 1.99 -20.86 25.33
N SER A 38 1.56 -21.86 26.12
CA SER A 38 0.17 -22.09 26.49
C SER A 38 -0.35 -21.18 27.62
N THR A 39 0.49 -20.27 28.14
CA THR A 39 0.09 -19.35 29.22
C THR A 39 -0.98 -18.39 28.71
N LYS A 40 -2.07 -18.24 29.47
CA LYS A 40 -3.17 -17.34 29.12
C LYS A 40 -2.70 -15.88 29.13
N ILE A 41 -3.09 -15.13 28.09
CA ILE A 41 -2.80 -13.70 27.97
C ILE A 41 -3.80 -12.90 28.81
N SER A 42 -3.28 -11.95 29.59
CA SER A 42 -4.07 -10.92 30.26
C SER A 42 -4.03 -9.61 29.47
N TYR A 43 -5.19 -9.05 29.17
CA TYR A 43 -5.33 -7.84 28.38
C TYR A 43 -5.66 -6.65 29.29
N ILE A 44 -4.92 -5.54 29.15
CA ILE A 44 -5.11 -4.33 29.94
C ILE A 44 -5.11 -3.13 28.99
N GLN A 45 -6.24 -2.44 28.86
CA GLN A 45 -6.26 -1.16 28.16
C GLN A 45 -5.56 -0.11 29.04
N ASP A 46 -4.48 0.48 28.56
CA ASP A 46 -3.62 1.42 29.28
C ASP A 46 -3.63 2.78 28.58
N LYS A 47 -4.33 3.75 29.19
CA LYS A 47 -4.50 5.10 28.64
C LYS A 47 -3.23 5.95 28.69
N PHE A 48 -2.17 5.48 29.36
CA PHE A 48 -0.87 6.18 29.40
C PHE A 48 0.02 5.84 28.20
N ILE A 49 -0.39 4.90 27.35
CA ILE A 49 0.26 4.67 26.06
C ILE A 49 -0.24 5.74 25.08
N ASN A 50 0.63 6.68 24.72
CA ASN A 50 0.27 7.88 23.96
C ASN A 50 -0.09 7.60 22.49
N ASN A 51 0.54 6.61 21.86
CA ASN A 51 0.25 6.25 20.47
C ASN A 51 -0.99 5.33 20.43
N PRO A 52 -2.04 5.65 19.65
CA PRO A 52 -3.25 4.82 19.54
C PRO A 52 -2.98 3.36 19.11
N GLU A 53 -1.95 3.14 18.30
CA GLU A 53 -1.50 1.83 17.82
C GLU A 53 -0.42 1.21 18.72
N GLY A 54 -0.07 1.87 19.83
CA GLY A 54 0.98 1.45 20.75
C GLY A 54 0.56 0.35 21.73
N TYR A 55 1.53 -0.47 22.13
CA TYR A 55 1.33 -1.56 23.08
C TYR A 55 2.58 -1.88 23.91
N GLN A 56 2.38 -2.65 24.98
CA GLN A 56 3.45 -3.38 25.66
C GLN A 56 3.12 -4.87 25.75
N LEU A 57 4.03 -5.74 25.33
CA LEU A 57 3.96 -7.19 25.53
C LEU A 57 4.95 -7.58 26.63
N ILE A 58 4.45 -8.08 27.75
CA ILE A 58 5.24 -8.43 28.92
C ILE A 58 5.12 -9.94 29.16
N ILE A 59 6.24 -10.65 29.04
CA ILE A 59 6.36 -12.09 29.25
C ILE A 59 7.20 -12.34 30.51
N LYS A 60 6.59 -12.95 31.52
CA LYS A 60 7.19 -13.37 32.80
C LYS A 60 7.05 -14.89 32.94
N PRO A 61 7.76 -15.57 33.89
CA PRO A 61 7.81 -17.02 33.92
C PRO A 61 6.46 -17.76 33.88
N ASN A 62 5.40 -17.19 34.47
CA ASN A 62 4.06 -17.78 34.49
C ASN A 62 2.96 -16.76 34.12
N GLN A 63 3.30 -15.70 33.38
CA GLN A 63 2.35 -14.64 33.08
C GLN A 63 2.68 -13.95 31.77
N ILE A 64 1.67 -13.77 30.91
CA ILE A 64 1.75 -12.95 29.70
C ILE A 64 0.73 -11.82 29.83
N ILE A 65 1.18 -10.59 29.65
CA ILE A 65 0.34 -9.38 29.72
C ILE A 65 0.51 -8.59 28.42
N ILE A 66 -0.60 -8.22 27.80
CA ILE A 66 -0.67 -7.23 26.73
C ILE A 66 -1.33 -5.97 27.28
N LYS A 67 -0.57 -4.88 27.31
CA LYS A 67 -1.09 -3.53 27.52
C LYS A 67 -1.24 -2.80 26.19
N PHE A 68 -2.29 -2.01 26.01
CA PHE A 68 -2.55 -1.36 24.72
C PHE A 68 -3.36 -0.06 24.88
N ALA A 69 -3.16 0.89 23.97
CA ALA A 69 -3.95 2.12 23.96
C ALA A 69 -5.38 1.90 23.42
N THR A 70 -5.49 1.24 22.27
CA THR A 70 -6.75 0.94 21.57
C THR A 70 -6.75 -0.49 21.02
N GLU A 71 -7.87 -0.97 20.49
CA GLU A 71 -7.94 -2.30 19.86
C GLU A 71 -6.91 -2.48 18.73
N ALA A 72 -6.48 -1.41 18.05
CA ALA A 72 -5.38 -1.49 17.07
C ALA A 72 -4.05 -1.88 17.74
N GLY A 73 -3.71 -1.25 18.86
CA GLY A 73 -2.51 -1.61 19.63
C GLY A 73 -2.57 -3.04 20.16
N LYS A 74 -3.74 -3.49 20.63
CA LYS A 74 -3.96 -4.89 21.02
C LYS A 74 -3.73 -5.84 19.86
N PHE A 75 -4.29 -5.54 18.69
CA PHE A 75 -4.12 -6.36 17.48
C PHE A 75 -2.64 -6.50 17.10
N TYR A 76 -1.86 -5.42 17.10
CA TYR A 76 -0.44 -5.50 16.77
C TYR A 76 0.41 -6.22 17.83
N ALA A 77 0.04 -6.11 19.11
CA ALA A 77 0.65 -6.90 20.17
C ALA A 77 0.44 -8.41 19.94
N GLU A 78 -0.76 -8.79 19.50
CA GLU A 78 -1.08 -10.17 19.13
C GLU A 78 -0.30 -10.63 17.90
N GLN A 79 -0.10 -9.78 16.88
CA GLN A 79 0.75 -10.15 15.74
C GLN A 79 2.20 -10.40 16.16
N THR A 80 2.76 -9.55 17.03
CA THR A 80 4.10 -9.77 17.60
C THR A 80 4.15 -11.06 18.42
N PHE A 81 3.15 -11.31 19.27
CA PHE A 81 3.06 -12.55 20.05
C PHE A 81 2.99 -13.79 19.16
N ASN A 82 2.16 -13.76 18.11
CA ASN A 82 2.01 -14.86 17.15
C ASN A 82 3.33 -15.20 16.44
N GLN A 83 4.14 -14.19 16.09
CA GLN A 83 5.47 -14.41 15.52
C GLN A 83 6.42 -15.09 16.51
N LEU A 84 6.39 -14.68 17.79
CA LEU A 84 7.19 -15.31 18.85
C LEU A 84 6.78 -16.77 19.06
N VAL A 85 5.48 -17.07 19.08
CA VAL A 85 4.93 -18.43 19.21
C VAL A 85 5.35 -19.28 18.02
N PHE A 86 5.17 -18.79 16.79
CA PHE A 86 5.58 -19.51 15.59
C PHE A 86 7.08 -19.84 15.61
N GLY A 87 7.93 -18.89 16.02
CA GLY A 87 9.37 -19.13 16.20
C GLY A 87 9.70 -20.20 17.24
N ALA A 88 8.94 -20.25 18.34
CA ALA A 88 9.10 -21.31 19.34
C ALA A 88 8.68 -22.67 18.78
N GLU A 89 7.55 -22.75 18.08
CA GLU A 89 7.03 -24.00 17.50
C GLU A 89 7.97 -24.59 16.46
N VAL A 90 8.45 -23.77 15.52
CA VAL A 90 9.45 -24.15 14.50
C VAL A 90 10.73 -24.69 15.13
N THR A 91 11.16 -24.11 16.24
CA THR A 91 12.37 -24.55 16.97
C THR A 91 12.08 -25.62 18.04
N HIS A 92 10.87 -26.19 18.03
CA HIS A 92 10.38 -27.21 18.97
C HIS A 92 10.47 -26.80 20.45
N LYS A 93 10.48 -25.50 20.73
CA LYS A 93 10.43 -24.93 22.07
C LYS A 93 8.99 -24.83 22.55
N LYS A 94 8.74 -25.18 23.81
CA LYS A 94 7.42 -25.07 24.46
C LYS A 94 7.25 -23.79 25.28
N SER A 95 8.21 -22.88 25.20
CA SER A 95 8.25 -21.66 26.01
C SER A 95 8.94 -20.51 25.28
N LEU A 96 8.51 -19.28 25.60
CA LEU A 96 9.11 -18.03 25.14
C LEU A 96 10.10 -17.49 26.17
N PRO A 97 11.16 -16.77 25.75
CA PRO A 97 11.99 -16.03 26.70
C PRO A 97 11.16 -14.97 27.44
N CYS A 98 11.47 -14.74 28.71
CA CYS A 98 10.88 -13.61 29.44
C CYS A 98 11.43 -12.30 28.86
N LEU A 99 10.55 -11.38 28.53
CA LEU A 99 10.90 -10.10 27.91
C LEU A 99 9.79 -9.07 28.10
N THR A 100 10.14 -7.80 27.88
CA THR A 100 9.19 -6.72 27.68
C THR A 100 9.46 -6.10 26.32
N ILE A 101 8.42 -6.01 25.49
CA ILE A 101 8.42 -5.22 24.25
C ILE A 101 7.55 -4.00 24.50
N THR A 102 8.07 -2.80 24.24
CA THR A 102 7.29 -1.56 24.14
C THR A 102 7.38 -1.09 22.70
N ASP A 103 6.23 -0.91 22.04
CA ASP A 103 6.24 -0.75 20.60
C ASP A 103 5.05 0.07 20.10
N ALA A 104 5.27 0.78 19.00
CA ALA A 104 4.30 1.60 18.28
C ALA A 104 4.84 1.87 16.87
N PRO A 105 3.98 2.07 15.86
CA PRO A 105 4.45 2.37 14.52
C PRO A 105 5.03 3.79 14.42
N ARG A 106 6.10 3.93 13.63
CA ARG A 106 6.64 5.22 13.18
C ARG A 106 5.62 6.03 12.38
N PHE A 107 4.94 5.39 11.43
CA PHE A 107 3.95 6.04 10.56
C PHE A 107 2.56 5.45 10.73
N ALA A 108 1.53 6.28 10.70
CA ALA A 108 0.13 5.85 10.87
C ALA A 108 -0.44 5.13 9.63
N TYR A 109 0.13 5.34 8.44
CA TYR A 109 -0.32 4.74 7.19
C TYR A 109 0.73 3.79 6.63
N ARG A 110 0.44 2.49 6.63
CA ARG A 110 1.35 1.44 6.16
C ARG A 110 0.55 0.54 5.24
N ALA A 111 0.78 0.69 3.94
CA ALA A 111 -0.11 0.10 2.94
C ALA A 111 0.59 -0.79 1.93
N LEU A 112 -0.23 -1.66 1.34
CA LEU A 112 0.05 -2.35 0.08
C LEU A 112 -1.09 -2.02 -0.87
N MET A 113 -0.79 -1.88 -2.16
CA MET A 113 -1.78 -1.78 -3.22
C MET A 113 -1.84 -3.07 -4.01
N ILE A 114 -3.04 -3.46 -4.45
CA ILE A 114 -3.23 -4.49 -5.47
C ILE A 114 -4.03 -3.93 -6.64
N ASP A 115 -3.77 -4.48 -7.83
CA ASP A 115 -4.35 -4.03 -9.09
C ASP A 115 -5.23 -5.11 -9.74
N PRO A 116 -6.49 -5.25 -9.29
CA PRO A 116 -7.47 -6.08 -9.96
C PRO A 116 -7.97 -5.48 -11.29
N ALA A 117 -7.78 -4.18 -11.56
CA ALA A 117 -8.20 -3.55 -12.81
C ALA A 117 -7.49 -4.18 -14.00
N ARG A 118 -6.17 -4.33 -13.90
CA ARG A 118 -5.37 -5.01 -14.92
C ARG A 118 -5.66 -6.50 -14.93
N HIS A 119 -5.74 -7.21 -13.80
CA HIS A 119 -6.15 -8.61 -13.79
C HIS A 119 -7.10 -8.96 -12.64
N TYR A 120 -8.35 -9.35 -12.94
CA TYR A 120 -9.33 -9.74 -11.93
C TYR A 120 -8.82 -10.88 -11.02
N TRP A 121 -9.00 -10.71 -9.70
CA TRP A 121 -8.71 -11.72 -8.68
C TRP A 121 -9.99 -12.12 -7.96
N LYS A 122 -10.03 -13.32 -7.37
CA LYS A 122 -11.18 -13.74 -6.57
C LYS A 122 -11.15 -13.06 -5.20
N ILE A 123 -12.31 -12.84 -4.61
CA ILE A 123 -12.44 -12.24 -3.25
C ILE A 123 -11.62 -13.02 -2.21
N ASP A 124 -11.63 -14.37 -2.27
CA ASP A 124 -10.89 -15.19 -1.31
C ASP A 124 -9.36 -15.03 -1.44
N ASP A 125 -8.87 -14.72 -2.65
CA ASP A 125 -7.46 -14.42 -2.86
C ASP A 125 -7.08 -13.09 -2.20
N ILE A 126 -7.96 -12.09 -2.27
CA ILE A 126 -7.78 -10.80 -1.59
C ILE A 126 -7.83 -10.99 -0.07
N LYS A 127 -8.76 -11.80 0.45
CA LYS A 127 -8.82 -12.16 1.88
C LYS A 127 -7.51 -12.78 2.36
N LYS A 128 -6.96 -13.73 1.59
CA LYS A 128 -5.65 -14.33 1.88
C LYS A 128 -4.53 -13.30 1.86
N TYR A 129 -4.56 -12.34 0.94
CA TYR A 129 -3.57 -11.24 0.91
C TYR A 129 -3.66 -10.37 2.16
N ILE A 130 -4.88 -10.03 2.61
CA ILE A 130 -5.15 -9.29 3.85
C ILE A 130 -4.60 -10.04 5.08
N ASP A 131 -4.78 -11.36 5.17
CA ASP A 131 -4.26 -12.15 6.29
C ASP A 131 -2.73 -12.01 6.44
N VAL A 132 -2.00 -12.07 5.33
CA VAL A 132 -0.53 -11.99 5.35
C VAL A 132 -0.05 -10.58 5.65
N MET A 133 -0.64 -9.55 5.03
CA MET A 133 -0.20 -8.17 5.27
C MET A 133 -0.49 -7.72 6.72
N ALA A 134 -1.62 -8.15 7.29
CA ALA A 134 -1.99 -7.80 8.66
C ALA A 134 -1.04 -8.42 9.68
N HIS A 135 -0.53 -9.64 9.42
CA HIS A 135 0.52 -10.26 10.23
C HIS A 135 1.80 -9.42 10.31
N TYR A 136 2.11 -8.71 9.23
CA TYR A 136 3.22 -7.77 9.12
C TYR A 136 2.82 -6.31 9.38
N LYS A 137 1.71 -6.11 10.11
CA LYS A 137 1.27 -4.81 10.65
C LYS A 137 1.01 -3.72 9.61
N PHE A 138 0.75 -4.09 8.35
CA PHE A 138 0.12 -3.19 7.38
C PHE A 138 -1.34 -2.96 7.78
N ASN A 139 -1.85 -1.75 7.57
CA ASN A 139 -3.17 -1.34 8.04
C ASN A 139 -4.06 -0.68 6.97
N TYR A 140 -3.56 -0.53 5.74
CA TYR A 140 -4.37 -0.14 4.59
C TYR A 140 -4.09 -1.08 3.41
N LEU A 141 -5.14 -1.54 2.75
CA LEU A 141 -5.06 -2.18 1.44
C LEU A 141 -5.70 -1.25 0.42
N HIS A 142 -4.89 -0.75 -0.50
CA HIS A 142 -5.32 0.08 -1.61
C HIS A 142 -5.77 -0.82 -2.78
N LEU A 143 -7.02 -0.64 -3.22
CA LEU A 143 -7.63 -1.40 -4.31
C LEU A 143 -7.71 -0.54 -5.56
N HIS A 144 -6.81 -0.78 -6.52
CA HIS A 144 -6.84 -0.16 -7.83
C HIS A 144 -7.93 -0.83 -8.69
N LEU A 145 -9.18 -0.34 -8.58
CA LEU A 145 -10.39 -1.03 -9.06
C LEU A 145 -10.77 -0.70 -10.50
N THR A 146 -10.22 0.36 -11.06
CA THR A 146 -10.59 0.88 -12.37
C THR A 146 -9.36 1.32 -13.14
N ASP A 147 -9.24 0.88 -14.38
CA ASP A 147 -8.21 1.33 -15.33
C ASP A 147 -8.71 1.14 -16.78
N ASP A 148 -7.88 1.47 -17.75
CA ASP A 148 -8.14 1.29 -19.18
C ASP A 148 -8.51 -0.16 -19.54
N GLN A 149 -7.87 -1.14 -18.88
CA GLN A 149 -8.04 -2.57 -19.20
C GLN A 149 -9.14 -3.24 -18.38
N GLY A 150 -9.80 -2.53 -17.46
CA GLY A 150 -10.86 -3.16 -16.69
C GLY A 150 -11.54 -2.27 -15.65
N TRP A 151 -12.85 -2.46 -15.53
CA TRP A 151 -13.67 -1.92 -14.46
C TRP A 151 -14.13 -3.05 -13.53
N ARG A 152 -13.79 -2.99 -12.23
CA ARG A 152 -13.91 -4.15 -11.34
C ARG A 152 -14.93 -4.03 -10.22
N ILE A 153 -15.72 -2.96 -10.15
CA ILE A 153 -16.67 -2.79 -9.05
C ILE A 153 -18.07 -2.42 -9.52
N GLU A 154 -19.09 -3.04 -8.95
CA GLU A 154 -20.47 -2.75 -9.31
C GLU A 154 -20.89 -1.32 -8.90
N ILE A 155 -21.38 -0.56 -9.87
CA ILE A 155 -22.12 0.69 -9.66
C ILE A 155 -23.53 0.45 -10.17
N LYS A 156 -24.51 0.38 -9.27
CA LYS A 156 -25.88 -0.04 -9.60
C LYS A 156 -26.54 0.89 -10.59
N LYS A 157 -26.25 2.19 -10.51
CA LYS A 157 -26.76 3.18 -11.45
C LYS A 157 -26.18 3.03 -12.87
N TYR A 158 -25.02 2.39 -13.00
CA TYR A 158 -24.27 2.27 -14.27
C TYR A 158 -23.88 0.82 -14.59
N PRO A 159 -24.86 -0.08 -14.86
CA PRO A 159 -24.62 -1.52 -15.03
C PRO A 159 -23.66 -1.86 -16.17
N LYS A 160 -23.61 -1.06 -17.25
CA LYS A 160 -22.68 -1.31 -18.36
C LYS A 160 -21.20 -1.27 -17.97
N LEU A 161 -20.84 -0.62 -16.86
CA LEU A 161 -19.45 -0.63 -16.37
C LEU A 161 -18.99 -2.06 -16.09
N THR A 162 -19.87 -2.94 -15.61
CA THR A 162 -19.56 -4.35 -15.37
C THR A 162 -20.07 -5.27 -16.48
N GLU A 163 -21.12 -4.91 -17.22
CA GLU A 163 -21.54 -5.72 -18.38
C GLU A 163 -20.53 -5.68 -19.54
N ILE A 164 -19.87 -4.52 -19.73
CA ILE A 164 -18.89 -4.24 -20.79
C ILE A 164 -17.49 -4.02 -20.21
N GLY A 165 -17.33 -3.02 -19.33
CA GLY A 165 -16.02 -2.56 -18.86
C GLY A 165 -15.22 -3.59 -18.06
N SER A 166 -15.86 -4.62 -17.51
CA SER A 166 -15.18 -5.67 -16.76
C SER A 166 -14.65 -6.83 -17.63
N LYS A 167 -14.76 -6.75 -18.96
CA LYS A 167 -14.49 -7.87 -19.86
C LYS A 167 -13.53 -7.48 -20.97
N ARG A 168 -12.48 -8.27 -21.14
CA ARG A 168 -11.63 -8.25 -22.34
C ARG A 168 -11.19 -9.67 -22.70
N SER A 169 -11.05 -9.93 -23.99
CA SER A 169 -10.65 -11.25 -24.53
C SER A 169 -9.15 -11.37 -24.82
N ASP A 170 -8.40 -10.28 -24.71
CA ASP A 170 -6.97 -10.25 -25.00
C ASP A 170 -6.23 -9.29 -24.05
N PHE A 171 -4.95 -9.56 -23.84
CA PHE A 171 -4.01 -8.65 -23.21
C PHE A 171 -2.60 -8.96 -23.73
N GLU A 172 -1.96 -8.00 -24.40
CA GLU A 172 -0.62 -8.14 -24.99
C GLU A 172 -0.49 -9.40 -25.88
N GLY A 173 -1.53 -9.69 -26.67
CA GLY A 173 -1.56 -10.84 -27.59
C GLY A 173 -1.67 -12.21 -26.91
N SER A 174 -1.84 -12.27 -25.59
CA SER A 174 -1.95 -13.53 -24.85
C SER A 174 -3.26 -14.28 -25.07
N LYS A 175 -4.28 -13.65 -25.70
CA LYS A 175 -5.61 -14.23 -25.99
C LYS A 175 -6.26 -14.89 -24.77
N ARG A 176 -5.96 -14.39 -23.57
CA ARG A 176 -6.53 -14.88 -22.32
C ARG A 176 -7.70 -13.99 -21.95
N ASN A 177 -8.89 -14.59 -21.86
CA ASN A 177 -10.05 -13.90 -21.32
C ASN A 177 -9.74 -13.41 -19.90
N ASN A 178 -9.98 -12.12 -19.67
CA ASN A 178 -9.97 -11.52 -18.36
C ASN A 178 -11.34 -10.88 -18.12
N GLU A 179 -12.14 -11.55 -17.30
CA GLU A 179 -13.47 -11.10 -16.94
C GLU A 179 -13.66 -11.25 -15.43
N GLY A 180 -14.45 -10.33 -14.88
CA GLY A 180 -14.82 -10.36 -13.48
C GLY A 180 -14.90 -8.96 -12.88
N PHE A 181 -15.80 -8.83 -11.91
CA PHE A 181 -15.99 -7.66 -11.08
C PHE A 181 -16.47 -8.11 -9.70
N TYR A 182 -16.43 -7.20 -8.73
CA TYR A 182 -16.93 -7.39 -7.39
C TYR A 182 -18.29 -6.70 -7.27
N THR A 183 -19.30 -7.47 -6.84
CA THR A 183 -20.58 -6.90 -6.42
C THR A 183 -20.40 -6.03 -5.17
N GLN A 184 -21.31 -5.09 -4.94
CA GLN A 184 -21.25 -4.28 -3.73
C GLN A 184 -21.36 -5.12 -2.45
N GLU A 185 -22.10 -6.23 -2.47
CA GLU A 185 -22.21 -7.13 -1.32
C GLU A 185 -20.91 -7.89 -1.03
N GLN A 186 -20.21 -8.34 -2.08
CA GLN A 186 -18.88 -8.94 -1.92
C GLN A 186 -17.87 -7.95 -1.32
N ILE A 187 -17.93 -6.68 -1.74
CA ILE A 187 -17.05 -5.64 -1.20
C ILE A 187 -17.39 -5.31 0.25
N LYS A 188 -18.68 -5.22 0.63
CA LYS A 188 -19.07 -5.05 2.03
C LYS A 188 -18.55 -6.18 2.92
N ASP A 189 -18.67 -7.43 2.47
CA ASP A 189 -18.10 -8.58 3.18
C ASP A 189 -16.57 -8.48 3.30
N LEU A 190 -15.88 -8.11 2.22
CA LEU A 190 -14.43 -7.91 2.23
C LEU A 190 -14.00 -6.77 3.18
N VAL A 191 -14.74 -5.66 3.22
CA VAL A 191 -14.53 -4.55 4.15
C VAL A 191 -14.63 -5.03 5.59
N LEU A 192 -15.68 -5.80 5.94
CA LEU A 192 -15.84 -6.35 7.29
C LEU A 192 -14.70 -7.32 7.64
N TYR A 193 -14.29 -8.16 6.69
CA TYR A 193 -13.18 -9.09 6.85
C TYR A 193 -11.86 -8.37 7.13
N ALA A 194 -11.60 -7.26 6.42
CA ALA A 194 -10.41 -6.44 6.57
C ALA A 194 -10.38 -5.70 7.92
N LEU A 195 -11.51 -5.11 8.33
CA LEU A 195 -11.63 -4.40 9.60
C LEU A 195 -11.38 -5.31 10.82
N GLN A 196 -11.80 -6.57 10.77
CA GLN A 196 -11.49 -7.58 11.80
C GLN A 196 -9.98 -7.85 11.95
N ARG A 197 -9.17 -7.46 10.95
CA ARG A 197 -7.71 -7.58 10.92
C ARG A 197 -7.02 -6.23 11.03
N ASN A 198 -7.75 -5.21 11.48
CA ASN A 198 -7.26 -3.85 11.61
C ASN A 198 -6.72 -3.27 10.27
N VAL A 199 -7.29 -3.71 9.14
CA VAL A 199 -6.97 -3.22 7.79
C VAL A 199 -8.15 -2.43 7.23
N GLN A 200 -7.89 -1.20 6.79
CA GLN A 200 -8.82 -0.38 6.04
C GLN A 200 -8.69 -0.65 4.55
N LEU A 201 -9.81 -0.68 3.82
CA LEU A 201 -9.79 -0.77 2.36
C LEU A 201 -9.94 0.63 1.76
N VAL A 202 -9.00 1.02 0.89
CA VAL A 202 -9.03 2.29 0.15
C VAL A 202 -9.45 1.99 -1.28
N PRO A 203 -10.62 2.45 -1.75
CA PRO A 203 -10.99 2.30 -3.15
C PRO A 203 -10.25 3.33 -4.00
N GLU A 204 -9.80 2.89 -5.17
CA GLU A 204 -9.41 3.79 -6.26
C GLU A 204 -10.44 3.79 -7.37
N PHE A 205 -10.86 5.00 -7.74
CA PHE A 205 -11.55 5.29 -8.99
C PHE A 205 -10.71 6.30 -9.76
N ASP A 206 -9.84 5.80 -10.63
CA ASP A 206 -8.82 6.58 -11.32
C ASP A 206 -9.44 7.48 -12.40
N VAL A 207 -9.28 8.79 -12.23
CA VAL A 207 -9.85 9.82 -13.11
C VAL A 207 -8.96 11.06 -13.16
N PRO A 208 -8.90 11.79 -14.30
CA PRO A 208 -9.67 11.58 -15.52
C PRO A 208 -9.02 10.64 -16.54
N GLY A 209 -7.77 10.22 -16.31
CA GLY A 209 -7.06 9.23 -17.11
C GLY A 209 -7.59 7.81 -16.86
N HIS A 210 -6.86 6.80 -17.38
CA HIS A 210 -7.10 5.39 -17.06
C HIS A 210 -8.58 4.95 -17.14
N SER A 211 -9.28 5.46 -18.16
CA SER A 211 -10.75 5.45 -18.23
C SER A 211 -11.28 4.73 -19.47
N ASP A 212 -10.45 4.06 -20.29
CA ASP A 212 -10.92 3.37 -21.49
C ASP A 212 -12.04 2.36 -21.19
N ALA A 213 -11.97 1.61 -20.08
CA ALA A 213 -13.02 0.66 -19.71
C ALA A 213 -14.37 1.33 -19.39
N ALA A 214 -14.34 2.49 -18.72
CA ALA A 214 -15.54 3.28 -18.42
C ALA A 214 -16.11 3.91 -19.69
N ILE A 215 -15.25 4.45 -20.56
CA ILE A 215 -15.64 5.07 -21.84
C ILE A 215 -16.18 4.02 -22.81
N ALA A 216 -15.62 2.81 -22.85
CA ALA A 216 -16.15 1.70 -23.65
C ALA A 216 -17.58 1.33 -23.22
N ALA A 217 -17.88 1.40 -21.92
CA ALA A 217 -19.22 1.16 -21.38
C ALA A 217 -20.18 2.33 -21.64
N TYR A 218 -19.68 3.57 -21.51
CA TYR A 218 -20.42 4.81 -21.64
C TYR A 218 -19.63 5.85 -22.45
N PRO A 219 -19.77 5.85 -23.79
CA PRO A 219 -19.00 6.73 -24.67
C PRO A 219 -19.12 8.22 -24.33
N PHE A 220 -20.30 8.66 -23.85
CA PHE A 220 -20.58 10.05 -23.49
C PHE A 220 -19.60 10.64 -22.45
N LEU A 221 -18.90 9.78 -21.72
CA LEU A 221 -17.90 10.16 -20.73
C LEU A 221 -16.67 10.83 -21.34
N SER A 222 -16.33 10.51 -22.58
CA SER A 222 -15.23 11.20 -23.29
C SER A 222 -15.72 12.52 -23.89
N CYS A 223 -14.79 13.36 -24.33
CA CYS A 223 -15.18 14.64 -24.93
C CYS A 223 -15.96 14.49 -26.25
N ASN A 224 -15.61 13.51 -27.09
CA ASN A 224 -16.21 13.33 -28.42
C ASN A 224 -17.11 12.09 -28.51
N ASP A 225 -17.67 11.63 -27.40
CA ASP A 225 -18.52 10.43 -27.33
C ASP A 225 -17.83 9.21 -27.98
N THR A 226 -16.53 9.07 -27.72
CA THR A 226 -15.62 8.15 -28.43
C THR A 226 -16.08 6.70 -28.28
N LEU A 227 -16.32 6.03 -29.42
CA LEU A 227 -16.60 4.60 -29.46
C LEU A 227 -15.29 3.80 -29.46
N ILE A 228 -15.02 3.08 -28.36
CA ILE A 228 -13.84 2.22 -28.18
C ILE A 228 -14.22 0.90 -27.52
N GLY A 229 -13.33 -0.09 -27.59
CA GLY A 229 -13.39 -1.28 -26.74
C GLY A 229 -12.54 -1.10 -25.48
N VAL A 230 -12.69 -2.01 -24.51
CA VAL A 230 -11.80 -2.11 -23.35
C VAL A 230 -10.38 -2.36 -23.83
N ARG A 231 -9.40 -1.65 -23.27
CA ARG A 231 -8.01 -1.68 -23.74
C ARG A 231 -7.38 -3.05 -23.49
N THR A 232 -6.60 -3.53 -24.46
CA THR A 232 -5.93 -4.85 -24.42
C THR A 232 -4.41 -4.74 -24.43
N THR A 233 -3.86 -3.55 -24.23
CA THR A 233 -2.41 -3.29 -24.17
C THR A 233 -2.07 -2.45 -22.94
N ALA A 234 -0.83 -2.53 -22.52
CA ALA A 234 -0.24 -1.61 -21.56
C ALA A 234 -0.07 -0.19 -22.16
N GLY A 235 0.52 0.69 -21.35
CA GLY A 235 0.85 2.07 -21.72
C GLY A 235 -0.35 3.03 -21.68
N VAL A 236 -0.02 4.31 -21.70
CA VAL A 236 -0.94 5.42 -21.41
C VAL A 236 -2.01 5.59 -22.50
N SER A 237 -3.28 5.61 -22.09
CA SER A 237 -4.37 6.05 -22.97
C SER A 237 -4.43 7.58 -23.08
N LYS A 238 -4.85 8.06 -24.26
CA LYS A 238 -5.16 9.47 -24.48
C LYS A 238 -6.65 9.80 -24.27
N ASN A 239 -7.48 8.81 -23.99
CA ASN A 239 -8.88 9.06 -23.68
C ASN A 239 -8.99 9.51 -22.23
N LEU A 240 -9.60 10.68 -22.03
CA LEU A 240 -9.86 11.23 -20.72
C LEU A 240 -11.36 11.42 -20.54
N LEU A 241 -11.83 11.30 -19.29
CA LEU A 241 -13.15 11.81 -18.92
C LEU A 241 -13.21 13.31 -19.23
N CYS A 242 -14.30 13.79 -19.82
CA CYS A 242 -14.35 15.16 -20.31
C CYS A 242 -14.61 16.17 -19.18
N VAL A 243 -13.60 17.00 -18.89
CA VAL A 243 -13.71 18.10 -17.90
C VAL A 243 -14.73 19.18 -18.30
N GLY A 244 -15.09 19.27 -19.59
CA GLY A 244 -16.04 20.26 -20.11
C GLY A 244 -17.51 19.84 -20.12
N LYS A 245 -17.87 18.64 -19.62
CA LYS A 245 -19.24 18.11 -19.65
C LYS A 245 -19.79 17.93 -18.23
N GLU A 246 -20.99 18.44 -17.97
CA GLU A 246 -21.63 18.33 -16.65
C GLU A 246 -22.11 16.90 -16.34
N GLU A 247 -22.49 16.16 -17.37
CA GLU A 247 -22.92 14.77 -17.27
C GLU A 247 -21.79 13.86 -16.78
N VAL A 248 -20.54 14.20 -17.08
CA VAL A 248 -19.34 13.49 -16.57
C VAL A 248 -19.21 13.68 -15.07
N PHE A 249 -19.42 14.88 -14.55
CA PHE A 249 -19.36 15.11 -13.10
C PHE A 249 -20.57 14.55 -12.36
N THR A 250 -21.72 14.45 -13.02
CA THR A 250 -22.86 13.70 -12.48
C THR A 250 -22.51 12.23 -12.31
N PHE A 251 -21.93 11.61 -13.35
CA PHE A 251 -21.42 10.24 -13.28
C PHE A 251 -20.39 10.05 -12.17
N ILE A 252 -19.40 10.95 -12.06
CA ILE A 252 -18.38 10.89 -11.01
C ILE A 252 -19.02 11.00 -9.61
N ASP A 253 -19.97 11.92 -9.41
CA ASP A 253 -20.66 12.07 -8.12
C ASP A 253 -21.42 10.81 -7.73
N ASP A 254 -22.14 10.21 -8.68
CA ASP A 254 -22.88 8.97 -8.46
C ASP A 254 -21.95 7.80 -8.10
N VAL A 255 -20.83 7.62 -8.82
CA VAL A 255 -19.83 6.58 -8.52
C VAL A 255 -19.24 6.79 -7.13
N ILE A 256 -18.80 8.01 -6.82
CA ILE A 256 -18.24 8.35 -5.50
C ILE A 256 -19.26 8.11 -4.39
N THR A 257 -20.53 8.47 -4.59
CA THR A 257 -21.59 8.25 -3.60
C THR A 257 -21.84 6.76 -3.35
N GLU A 258 -21.97 5.93 -4.40
CA GLU A 258 -22.18 4.50 -4.22
C GLU A 258 -20.99 3.82 -3.52
N LEU A 259 -19.76 4.16 -3.93
CA LEU A 259 -18.54 3.59 -3.33
C LEU A 259 -18.32 4.10 -1.90
N SER A 260 -18.60 5.38 -1.62
CA SER A 260 -18.47 5.94 -0.27
C SER A 260 -19.41 5.29 0.75
N ALA A 261 -20.56 4.78 0.30
CA ALA A 261 -21.52 4.08 1.14
C ALA A 261 -21.04 2.67 1.58
N ILE A 262 -20.16 2.04 0.80
CA ILE A 262 -19.65 0.68 1.08
C ILE A 262 -18.24 0.67 1.69
N PHE A 263 -17.41 1.68 1.39
CA PHE A 263 -16.08 1.83 1.97
C PHE A 263 -16.12 2.83 3.14
N PRO A 264 -16.03 2.39 4.41
CA PRO A 264 -16.05 3.29 5.56
C PRO A 264 -14.74 4.08 5.73
N CYS A 265 -13.66 3.68 5.04
CA CYS A 265 -12.39 4.39 5.06
C CYS A 265 -12.58 5.89 4.74
N PRO A 266 -12.00 6.81 5.52
CA PRO A 266 -12.14 8.24 5.25
C PRO A 266 -11.39 8.68 3.99
N TYR A 267 -10.44 7.87 3.52
CA TYR A 267 -9.67 8.13 2.31
C TYR A 267 -10.35 7.50 1.09
N PHE A 268 -10.23 8.19 -0.04
CA PHE A 268 -10.71 7.74 -1.34
C PHE A 268 -9.70 8.14 -2.40
N HIS A 269 -9.16 7.17 -3.14
CA HIS A 269 -8.18 7.43 -4.18
C HIS A 269 -8.88 7.77 -5.50
N ILE A 270 -8.46 8.87 -6.12
CA ILE A 270 -9.04 9.34 -7.40
C ILE A 270 -8.04 9.25 -8.56
N GLY A 271 -6.91 8.57 -8.34
CA GLY A 271 -5.83 8.43 -9.30
C GLY A 271 -5.23 9.78 -9.65
N GLY A 272 -5.37 10.17 -10.92
CA GLY A 272 -5.02 11.50 -11.42
C GLY A 272 -3.66 11.58 -12.12
N ASP A 273 -3.01 10.44 -12.29
CA ASP A 273 -1.76 10.25 -13.01
C ASP A 273 -1.96 10.11 -14.53
N GLU A 274 -0.86 10.33 -15.26
CA GLU A 274 -0.70 9.98 -16.68
C GLU A 274 -1.89 10.39 -17.57
N ALA A 275 -2.40 11.60 -17.38
CA ALA A 275 -3.56 12.13 -18.09
C ALA A 275 -3.17 13.12 -19.21
N PRO A 276 -2.72 12.66 -20.39
CA PRO A 276 -2.31 13.52 -21.49
C PRO A 276 -3.51 14.31 -22.04
N MET A 277 -3.46 15.63 -21.90
CA MET A 277 -4.58 16.53 -22.19
C MET A 277 -4.83 16.77 -23.69
N ASP A 278 -4.14 16.09 -24.62
CA ASP A 278 -4.25 16.26 -26.07
C ASP A 278 -5.72 16.35 -26.52
N LYS A 279 -6.54 15.36 -26.13
CA LYS A 279 -7.97 15.29 -26.53
C LYS A 279 -8.84 16.35 -25.89
N TRP A 280 -8.49 16.84 -24.71
CA TRP A 280 -9.18 17.97 -24.08
C TRP A 280 -8.97 19.24 -24.88
N LEU A 281 -7.76 19.46 -25.41
CA LEU A 281 -7.41 20.69 -26.12
C LEU A 281 -7.97 20.76 -27.55
N GLU A 282 -8.43 19.63 -28.08
CA GLU A 282 -9.11 19.55 -29.38
C GLU A 282 -10.63 19.85 -29.29
N HIS A 283 -11.20 19.92 -28.08
CA HIS A 283 -12.65 19.90 -27.87
C HIS A 283 -13.26 21.23 -27.41
N SER A 284 -14.34 21.67 -28.07
CA SER A 284 -14.93 23.00 -27.87
C SER A 284 -15.42 23.28 -26.43
N PRO A 285 -16.22 22.41 -25.76
CA PRO A 285 -16.57 22.57 -24.35
C PRO A 285 -15.38 22.76 -23.41
N THR A 286 -14.29 22.01 -23.60
CA THR A 286 -13.10 22.13 -22.76
C THR A 286 -12.34 23.43 -23.03
N LEU A 287 -12.29 23.88 -24.29
CA LEU A 287 -11.75 25.20 -24.64
C LEU A 287 -12.58 26.34 -24.07
N LYS A 288 -13.92 26.23 -24.05
CA LYS A 288 -14.82 27.20 -23.39
C LYS A 288 -14.58 27.25 -21.88
N LEU A 289 -14.43 26.09 -21.24
CA LEU A 289 -14.05 26.03 -19.83
C LEU A 289 -12.71 26.74 -19.59
N LYS A 290 -11.68 26.44 -20.40
CA LYS A 290 -10.37 27.11 -20.31
C LYS A 290 -10.49 28.63 -20.44
N GLN A 291 -11.31 29.13 -21.37
CA GLN A 291 -11.58 30.55 -21.51
C GLN A 291 -12.24 31.15 -20.26
N SER A 292 -13.22 30.45 -19.67
CA SER A 292 -13.90 30.89 -18.44
C SER A 292 -12.98 30.92 -17.21
N LEU A 293 -11.92 30.09 -17.20
CA LEU A 293 -10.87 30.10 -16.18
C LEU A 293 -9.85 31.23 -16.38
N HIS A 294 -9.95 32.01 -17.46
CA HIS A 294 -9.04 33.11 -17.80
C HIS A 294 -7.55 32.72 -17.77
N THR A 295 -7.23 31.50 -18.23
CA THR A 295 -5.87 30.92 -18.16
C THR A 295 -5.32 30.56 -19.52
N THR A 296 -4.02 30.79 -19.72
CA THR A 296 -3.26 30.27 -20.85
C THR A 296 -2.64 28.90 -20.56
N ASN A 297 -2.42 28.57 -19.28
CA ASN A 297 -1.86 27.29 -18.84
C ASN A 297 -2.92 26.18 -18.94
N ASN A 298 -2.67 25.19 -19.80
CA ASN A 298 -3.55 24.03 -20.00
C ASN A 298 -3.76 23.22 -18.72
N GLN A 299 -2.75 23.12 -17.86
CA GLN A 299 -2.81 22.29 -16.64
C GLN A 299 -3.81 22.82 -15.60
N GLN A 300 -4.29 24.06 -15.74
CA GLN A 300 -5.40 24.57 -14.91
C GLN A 300 -6.70 23.79 -15.13
N LEU A 301 -6.88 23.15 -16.29
CA LEU A 301 -8.03 22.26 -16.51
C LEU A 301 -8.00 21.07 -15.55
N MET A 302 -6.82 20.53 -15.25
CA MET A 302 -6.67 19.44 -14.29
C MET A 302 -6.94 19.93 -12.85
N SER A 303 -6.47 21.13 -12.49
CA SER A 303 -6.82 21.75 -11.20
C SER A 303 -8.33 21.95 -11.05
N GLU A 304 -9.03 22.39 -12.10
CA GLU A 304 -10.50 22.51 -12.06
C GLU A 304 -11.19 21.13 -11.98
N PHE A 305 -10.67 20.13 -12.70
CA PHE A 305 -11.17 18.75 -12.59
C PHE A 305 -11.10 18.24 -11.15
N PHE A 306 -9.92 18.28 -10.52
CA PHE A 306 -9.75 17.84 -9.13
C PHE A 306 -10.59 18.65 -8.14
N LYS A 307 -10.74 19.96 -8.37
CA LYS A 307 -11.61 20.81 -7.54
C LYS A 307 -13.06 20.32 -7.58
N ARG A 308 -13.58 19.99 -8.76
CA ARG A 308 -14.96 19.50 -8.94
C ARG A 308 -15.14 18.09 -8.37
N VAL A 309 -14.21 17.17 -8.60
CA VAL A 309 -14.25 15.82 -8.00
C VAL A 309 -14.23 15.90 -6.47
N ASN A 310 -13.39 16.78 -5.91
CA ASN A 310 -13.30 16.95 -4.45
C ASN A 310 -14.58 17.53 -3.83
N GLN A 311 -15.41 18.29 -4.56
CA GLN A 311 -16.72 18.70 -4.04
C GLN A 311 -17.62 17.49 -3.76
N SER A 312 -17.60 16.49 -4.64
CA SER A 312 -18.32 15.23 -4.42
C SER A 312 -17.73 14.43 -3.25
N LEU A 313 -16.40 14.32 -3.17
CA LEU A 313 -15.75 13.64 -2.04
C LEU A 313 -16.11 14.29 -0.70
N GLN A 314 -16.09 15.63 -0.61
CA GLN A 314 -16.45 16.36 0.61
C GLN A 314 -17.92 16.15 1.00
N LYS A 315 -18.83 16.14 0.02
CA LYS A 315 -20.26 15.81 0.22
C LYS A 315 -20.43 14.40 0.81
N ASN A 316 -19.56 13.46 0.46
CA ASN A 316 -19.54 12.09 0.96
C ASN A 316 -18.59 11.87 2.14
N HIS A 317 -18.10 12.95 2.79
CA HIS A 317 -17.18 12.91 3.94
C HIS A 317 -15.86 12.15 3.67
N LYS A 318 -15.38 12.19 2.42
CA LYS A 318 -14.12 11.59 2.00
C LYS A 318 -13.03 12.62 1.82
N ARG A 319 -11.80 12.15 2.02
CA ARG A 319 -10.57 12.89 1.79
C ARG A 319 -9.85 12.31 0.56
N PRO A 320 -9.55 13.13 -0.47
CA PRO A 320 -8.88 12.64 -1.67
C PRO A 320 -7.46 12.17 -1.37
N LEU A 321 -7.14 11.01 -1.93
CA LEU A 321 -5.79 10.57 -2.23
C LEU A 321 -5.54 10.72 -3.73
N ILE A 322 -4.37 11.23 -4.12
CA ILE A 322 -4.05 11.57 -5.52
C ILE A 322 -2.59 11.21 -5.81
N TRP A 323 -2.34 10.59 -6.97
CA TRP A 323 -1.00 10.45 -7.53
C TRP A 323 -0.47 11.84 -7.91
N LEU A 324 0.60 12.31 -7.26
CA LEU A 324 1.05 13.69 -7.47
C LEU A 324 1.71 13.86 -8.84
N GLU A 325 1.11 14.71 -9.65
CA GLU A 325 1.70 15.26 -10.89
C GLU A 325 2.19 16.69 -10.65
N LEU A 326 3.50 16.93 -10.86
CA LEU A 326 4.16 18.19 -10.49
C LEU A 326 3.74 19.37 -11.37
N GLU A 327 3.30 19.10 -12.59
CA GLU A 327 2.83 20.07 -13.58
C GLU A 327 1.45 20.64 -13.26
N VAL A 328 0.67 19.97 -12.40
CA VAL A 328 -0.65 20.46 -11.98
C VAL A 328 -0.48 21.68 -11.06
N PRO A 329 -1.07 22.84 -11.42
CA PRO A 329 -0.82 24.10 -10.73
C PRO A 329 -1.29 24.11 -9.29
N SER A 330 -2.43 23.50 -9.01
CA SER A 330 -2.99 23.43 -7.66
C SER A 330 -3.91 22.23 -7.49
N TYR A 331 -4.02 21.80 -6.23
CA TYR A 331 -4.86 20.69 -5.81
C TYR A 331 -5.78 21.13 -4.67
N PRO A 332 -6.86 20.37 -4.39
CA PRO A 332 -7.66 20.59 -3.19
C PRO A 332 -6.81 20.58 -1.91
N LYS A 333 -7.01 21.57 -1.03
CA LYS A 333 -6.18 21.73 0.20
C LYS A 333 -6.27 20.57 1.18
N ASN A 334 -7.37 19.82 1.14
CA ASN A 334 -7.58 18.63 1.96
C ASN A 334 -6.98 17.37 1.36
N SER A 335 -6.31 17.40 0.20
CA SER A 335 -5.71 16.19 -0.38
C SER A 335 -4.57 15.62 0.47
N VAL A 336 -4.33 14.33 0.31
CA VAL A 336 -3.05 13.66 0.62
C VAL A 336 -2.48 13.18 -0.70
N MET A 337 -1.19 13.39 -0.90
CA MET A 337 -0.54 13.16 -2.17
C MET A 337 0.36 11.94 -2.11
N TYR A 338 0.42 11.17 -3.19
CA TYR A 338 1.40 10.10 -3.34
C TYR A 338 2.67 10.62 -4.00
N LEU A 339 3.81 10.38 -3.36
CA LEU A 339 5.12 10.53 -3.97
C LEU A 339 5.44 9.21 -4.66
N TRP A 340 5.44 9.19 -6.00
CA TRP A 340 5.50 7.93 -6.75
C TRP A 340 6.52 7.92 -7.90
N ARG A 341 6.61 9.01 -8.66
CA ARG A 341 7.54 9.08 -9.80
C ARG A 341 8.99 8.95 -9.34
N MET A 342 9.79 8.20 -10.10
CA MET A 342 11.22 8.11 -9.87
C MET A 342 11.88 9.48 -10.05
N ARG A 343 12.89 9.76 -9.21
CA ARG A 343 13.79 10.93 -9.26
C ARG A 343 13.13 12.29 -9.04
N THR A 344 11.87 12.32 -8.60
CA THR A 344 11.13 13.56 -8.32
C THR A 344 11.03 13.89 -6.82
N THR A 345 11.55 13.02 -5.94
CA THR A 345 11.43 13.16 -4.48
C THR A 345 11.78 14.57 -3.98
N PRO A 346 12.93 15.20 -4.34
CA PRO A 346 13.25 16.54 -3.84
C PRO A 346 12.17 17.58 -4.19
N GLN A 347 11.70 17.59 -5.43
CA GLN A 347 10.68 18.52 -5.92
C GLN A 347 9.32 18.26 -5.23
N VAL A 348 8.98 16.99 -4.99
CA VAL A 348 7.75 16.62 -4.29
C VAL A 348 7.79 17.09 -2.83
N LEU A 349 8.93 16.95 -2.14
CA LEU A 349 9.09 17.42 -0.77
C LEU A 349 9.00 18.95 -0.69
N GLU A 350 9.63 19.67 -1.62
CA GLU A 350 9.49 21.13 -1.72
C GLU A 350 8.04 21.54 -1.97
N ARG A 351 7.35 20.82 -2.86
CA ARG A 351 5.93 21.06 -3.16
C ARG A 351 5.04 20.83 -1.94
N ALA A 352 5.26 19.75 -1.19
CA ALA A 352 4.53 19.44 0.04
C ALA A 352 4.68 20.54 1.09
N LYS A 353 5.90 21.09 1.27
CA LYS A 353 6.16 22.22 2.17
C LYS A 353 5.46 23.50 1.70
N LYS A 354 5.56 23.81 0.40
CA LYS A 354 4.99 25.02 -0.19
C LYS A 354 3.46 25.05 -0.09
N ASP A 355 2.82 23.93 -0.42
CA ASP A 355 1.36 23.84 -0.53
C ASP A 355 0.71 23.27 0.74
N ASN A 356 1.52 22.84 1.71
CA ASN A 356 1.13 22.31 3.01
C ASN A 356 0.17 21.11 2.92
N PHE A 357 0.59 20.06 2.21
CA PHE A 357 -0.11 18.78 2.17
C PHE A 357 0.74 17.63 2.72
N LYS A 358 0.08 16.54 3.12
CA LYS A 358 0.74 15.31 3.55
C LYS A 358 1.04 14.40 2.37
N LEU A 359 2.07 13.57 2.51
CA LEU A 359 2.58 12.62 1.54
C LEU A 359 2.42 11.19 2.04
N ILE A 360 2.01 10.29 1.15
CA ILE A 360 2.25 8.86 1.25
C ILE A 360 3.43 8.54 0.31
N CYS A 361 4.46 7.92 0.85
CA CYS A 361 5.69 7.67 0.10
C CYS A 361 5.65 6.30 -0.59
N SER A 362 5.56 6.33 -1.91
CA SER A 362 5.58 5.17 -2.81
C SER A 362 6.57 5.35 -3.99
N PRO A 363 7.79 5.86 -3.79
CA PRO A 363 8.72 6.13 -4.90
C PRO A 363 9.08 4.86 -5.68
N GLY A 364 9.11 4.94 -7.00
CA GLY A 364 9.48 3.82 -7.88
C GLY A 364 10.83 3.18 -7.54
N GLU A 365 11.79 3.92 -6.96
CA GLU A 365 13.09 3.38 -6.53
C GLU A 365 13.02 2.41 -5.34
N TYR A 366 11.90 2.35 -4.62
CA TYR A 366 11.79 1.61 -3.36
C TYR A 366 10.48 0.84 -3.19
N ALA A 367 9.41 1.21 -3.90
CA ALA A 367 8.05 0.81 -3.55
C ALA A 367 7.23 0.19 -4.71
N TYR A 368 7.81 0.07 -5.91
CA TYR A 368 7.12 -0.53 -7.07
C TYR A 368 7.40 -2.03 -7.10
N PHE A 369 6.49 -2.80 -6.52
CA PHE A 369 6.67 -4.24 -6.31
C PHE A 369 6.29 -5.07 -7.54
N ASP A 370 5.79 -4.46 -8.61
CA ASP A 370 5.69 -5.08 -9.93
C ASP A 370 7.06 -5.23 -10.63
N TYR A 371 8.08 -4.48 -10.17
CA TYR A 371 9.45 -4.61 -10.67
C TYR A 371 10.09 -5.96 -10.32
N PRO A 372 10.90 -6.57 -11.21
CA PRO A 372 11.62 -7.80 -10.93
C PRO A 372 12.55 -7.64 -9.72
N GLN A 373 12.65 -8.67 -8.89
CA GLN A 373 13.40 -8.62 -7.63
C GLN A 373 14.90 -8.89 -7.78
N ALA A 374 15.28 -9.53 -8.89
CA ALA A 374 16.67 -9.79 -9.22
C ALA A 374 16.90 -9.64 -10.71
N LYS A 375 18.17 -9.53 -11.08
CA LYS A 375 18.58 -9.51 -12.49
C LYS A 375 18.11 -10.79 -13.17
N ASN A 376 17.52 -10.65 -14.35
CA ASN A 376 16.93 -11.73 -15.15
C ASN A 376 15.73 -12.44 -14.49
N ASP A 377 15.16 -11.89 -13.40
CA ASP A 377 13.86 -12.32 -12.91
C ASP A 377 12.75 -11.78 -13.83
N LEU A 378 11.57 -12.40 -13.79
CA LEU A 378 10.40 -11.88 -14.48
C LEU A 378 9.73 -10.79 -13.62
N PRO A 379 8.91 -9.89 -14.20
CA PRO A 379 8.76 -9.67 -15.64
C PRO A 379 10.05 -9.07 -16.21
N ASN A 380 10.43 -9.53 -17.40
CA ASN A 380 11.60 -9.02 -18.10
C ASN A 380 11.13 -8.10 -19.23
N VAL A 381 10.75 -6.88 -18.86
CA VAL A 381 10.35 -5.81 -19.79
C VAL A 381 11.34 -4.65 -19.65
N ASP A 382 11.75 -4.07 -20.78
CA ASP A 382 12.90 -3.15 -20.83
C ASP A 382 12.76 -1.87 -20.00
N TRP A 383 11.53 -1.49 -19.62
CA TRP A 383 11.25 -0.28 -18.87
C TRP A 383 11.26 -0.46 -17.35
N MET A 384 11.22 -1.70 -16.85
CA MET A 384 11.22 -1.97 -15.41
C MET A 384 12.65 -2.13 -14.87
N PRO A 385 13.09 -1.30 -13.90
CA PRO A 385 14.36 -1.55 -13.22
C PRO A 385 14.23 -2.75 -12.26
N THR A 386 15.36 -3.34 -11.87
CA THR A 386 15.37 -4.33 -10.78
C THR A 386 15.25 -3.64 -9.42
N LEU A 387 14.30 -4.09 -8.59
CA LEU A 387 14.13 -3.61 -7.22
C LEU A 387 14.38 -4.76 -6.23
N THR A 388 15.60 -4.82 -5.71
CA THR A 388 16.04 -5.89 -4.79
C THR A 388 15.46 -5.72 -3.39
N LEU A 389 15.45 -6.80 -2.60
CA LEU A 389 15.07 -6.76 -1.18
C LEU A 389 15.90 -5.75 -0.39
N GLN A 390 17.22 -5.75 -0.59
CA GLN A 390 18.13 -4.82 0.08
C GLN A 390 17.79 -3.37 -0.28
N ARG A 391 17.47 -3.10 -1.54
CA ARG A 391 17.10 -1.75 -1.98
C ARG A 391 15.85 -1.25 -1.28
N VAL A 392 14.81 -2.09 -1.15
CA VAL A 392 13.61 -1.74 -0.36
C VAL A 392 13.96 -1.52 1.11
N TYR A 393 14.88 -2.30 1.67
CA TYR A 393 15.30 -2.12 3.05
C TYR A 393 16.08 -0.82 3.29
N GLU A 394 16.85 -0.33 2.32
CA GLU A 394 17.53 0.97 2.41
C GLU A 394 16.55 2.16 2.44
N PHE A 395 15.28 1.95 2.13
CA PHE A 395 14.28 3.00 2.07
C PHE A 395 14.07 3.67 3.43
N ASN A 396 14.43 4.96 3.53
CA ASN A 396 14.05 5.84 4.62
C ASN A 396 12.99 6.84 4.13
N PRO A 397 11.71 6.72 4.56
CA PRO A 397 10.64 7.61 4.11
C PRO A 397 10.82 9.09 4.49
N ALA A 398 11.74 9.40 5.42
CA ALA A 398 12.13 10.77 5.76
C ALA A 398 12.83 11.51 4.61
N PHE A 399 13.58 10.77 3.78
CA PHE A 399 14.55 11.32 2.84
C PHE A 399 15.45 12.40 3.50
N SER A 400 15.31 13.66 3.07
CA SER A 400 16.06 14.81 3.56
C SER A 400 15.32 15.66 4.60
N LEU A 401 14.16 15.21 5.08
CA LEU A 401 13.36 15.93 6.07
C LEU A 401 13.98 15.83 7.46
N THR A 402 13.82 16.89 8.25
CA THR A 402 14.02 16.82 9.70
C THR A 402 12.94 15.97 10.37
N ALA A 403 13.15 15.56 11.62
CA ALA A 403 12.15 14.77 12.36
C ALA A 403 10.80 15.48 12.54
N GLU A 404 10.80 16.81 12.66
CA GLU A 404 9.56 17.60 12.78
C GLU A 404 8.84 17.69 11.42
N GLU A 405 9.60 17.96 10.36
CA GLU A 405 9.04 17.97 9.01
C GLU A 405 8.50 16.61 8.58
N GLU A 406 9.16 15.51 8.98
CA GLU A 406 8.65 14.16 8.76
C GLU A 406 7.26 13.98 9.38
N LYS A 407 7.09 14.32 10.66
CA LYS A 407 5.80 14.21 11.35
C LYS A 407 4.73 15.09 10.70
N GLN A 408 5.13 16.27 10.23
CA GLN A 408 4.22 17.19 9.57
C GLN A 408 3.78 16.68 8.20
N TYR A 409 4.72 16.27 7.35
CA TYR A 409 4.47 16.06 5.92
C TYR A 409 4.36 14.59 5.52
N ILE A 410 4.91 13.64 6.26
CA ILE A 410 4.82 12.22 5.89
C ILE A 410 3.69 11.55 6.69
N LEU A 411 2.70 11.02 5.98
CA LEU A 411 1.63 10.22 6.56
C LEU A 411 2.06 8.76 6.71
N GLY A 412 2.85 8.26 5.76
CA GLY A 412 3.46 6.95 5.83
C GLY A 412 3.91 6.39 4.48
N VAL A 413 3.84 5.08 4.31
CA VAL A 413 4.42 4.35 3.18
C VAL A 413 3.40 3.44 2.51
N GLU A 414 3.55 3.24 1.21
CA GLU A 414 2.80 2.25 0.46
C GLU A 414 3.67 1.61 -0.62
N ALA A 415 3.55 0.30 -0.83
CA ALA A 415 4.07 -0.34 -2.04
C ALA A 415 2.95 -0.57 -3.05
N THR A 416 3.23 -0.24 -4.30
CA THR A 416 2.35 -0.48 -5.43
C THR A 416 2.64 -1.83 -6.06
N LEU A 417 1.60 -2.61 -6.37
CA LEU A 417 1.72 -3.83 -7.17
C LEU A 417 0.87 -3.68 -8.42
N TRP A 418 1.43 -2.99 -9.42
CA TRP A 418 0.80 -2.82 -10.73
C TRP A 418 0.61 -4.16 -11.44
N GLY A 419 -0.53 -4.31 -12.11
CA GLY A 419 -1.10 -5.60 -12.44
C GLY A 419 -0.81 -6.09 -13.86
N GLU A 420 -0.16 -5.33 -14.74
CA GLU A 420 0.06 -5.71 -16.14
C GLU A 420 0.77 -7.08 -16.26
N SER A 421 1.74 -7.33 -15.38
CA SER A 421 2.50 -8.58 -15.33
C SER A 421 2.11 -9.51 -14.17
N VAL A 422 1.07 -9.17 -13.40
CA VAL A 422 0.63 -9.90 -12.19
C VAL A 422 -0.75 -10.50 -12.41
N LYS A 423 -0.78 -11.67 -13.06
CA LYS A 423 -2.02 -12.28 -13.57
C LYS A 423 -2.90 -12.94 -12.50
N ASP A 424 -2.33 -13.28 -11.36
CA ASP A 424 -3.00 -14.00 -10.28
C ASP A 424 -2.28 -13.77 -8.94
N VAL A 425 -2.93 -14.20 -7.86
CA VAL A 425 -2.42 -14.05 -6.50
C VAL A 425 -1.11 -14.80 -6.23
N PHE A 426 -0.85 -15.90 -6.96
CA PHE A 426 0.38 -16.67 -6.80
C PHE A 426 1.58 -15.84 -7.30
N ARG A 427 1.41 -15.16 -8.43
CA ARG A 427 2.39 -14.18 -8.91
C ARG A 427 2.47 -12.96 -8.00
N ALA A 428 1.34 -12.49 -7.48
CA ALA A 428 1.32 -11.34 -6.58
C ALA A 428 2.16 -11.55 -5.33
N PHE A 429 1.96 -12.68 -4.65
CA PHE A 429 2.77 -13.02 -3.48
C PHE A 429 4.25 -13.12 -3.80
N TYR A 430 4.61 -13.63 -4.98
CA TYR A 430 6.02 -13.75 -5.40
C TYR A 430 6.64 -12.37 -5.52
N MET A 431 5.90 -11.44 -6.12
CA MET A 431 6.34 -10.07 -6.35
C MET A 431 6.32 -9.22 -5.07
N THR A 432 5.38 -9.46 -4.17
CA THR A 432 5.27 -8.72 -2.90
C THR A 432 6.29 -9.19 -1.86
N TYR A 433 6.51 -10.50 -1.70
CA TYR A 433 7.33 -11.04 -0.63
C TYR A 433 8.65 -11.63 -1.16
N PRO A 434 9.79 -11.35 -0.50
CA PRO A 434 9.93 -10.79 0.86
C PRO A 434 10.01 -9.25 0.97
N ARG A 435 9.92 -8.48 -0.13
CA ARG A 435 10.07 -7.01 -0.08
C ARG A 435 9.09 -6.31 0.87
N ALA A 436 7.87 -6.79 1.01
CA ALA A 436 6.90 -6.26 1.98
C ALA A 436 7.36 -6.37 3.43
N LEU A 437 8.24 -7.33 3.77
CA LEU A 437 8.85 -7.43 5.10
C LEU A 437 9.76 -6.22 5.38
N ALA A 438 10.56 -5.83 4.38
CA ALA A 438 11.43 -4.66 4.47
C ALA A 438 10.63 -3.35 4.54
N LEU A 439 9.56 -3.23 3.74
CA LEU A 439 8.68 -2.07 3.77
C LEU A 439 7.90 -1.95 5.08
N SER A 440 7.43 -3.08 5.63
CA SER A 440 6.80 -3.12 6.95
C SER A 440 7.73 -2.53 8.02
N GLU A 441 9.01 -2.91 8.01
CA GLU A 441 10.02 -2.37 8.92
C GLU A 441 10.30 -0.89 8.67
N ALA A 442 10.29 -0.42 7.41
CA ALA A 442 10.41 1.01 7.08
C ALA A 442 9.21 1.85 7.58
N GLY A 443 8.00 1.27 7.56
CA GLY A 443 6.76 1.90 8.02
C GLY A 443 6.56 1.88 9.54
N TRP A 444 7.19 0.93 10.23
CA TRP A 444 6.95 0.66 11.64
C TRP A 444 8.13 1.04 12.55
N THR A 445 9.34 0.67 12.18
CA THR A 445 10.53 0.74 13.04
C THR A 445 11.28 2.05 12.84
N GLU A 446 11.68 2.68 13.94
CA GLU A 446 12.54 3.88 13.90
C GLU A 446 13.90 3.59 13.23
N MET A 447 14.39 4.53 12.41
CA MET A 447 15.59 4.32 11.58
C MET A 447 16.83 3.83 12.37
N PRO A 448 17.16 4.36 13.56
CA PRO A 448 18.32 3.90 14.33
C PRO A 448 18.20 2.45 14.83
N LYS A 449 17.02 1.83 14.74
CA LYS A 449 16.75 0.45 15.15
C LYS A 449 16.72 -0.52 13.97
N ARG A 450 16.82 -0.02 12.74
CA ARG A 450 16.86 -0.83 11.52
C ARG A 450 18.30 -1.16 11.20
N ASP A 451 18.60 -2.45 11.14
CA ASP A 451 19.92 -2.98 10.77
C ASP A 451 19.76 -4.10 9.73
N TRP A 452 20.46 -4.00 8.60
CA TRP A 452 20.29 -4.95 7.49
C TRP A 452 20.68 -6.37 7.88
N GLN A 453 21.75 -6.53 8.66
CA GLN A 453 22.23 -7.85 9.08
C GLN A 453 21.24 -8.52 10.05
N GLN A 454 20.70 -7.76 11.00
CA GLN A 454 19.64 -8.25 11.89
C GLN A 454 18.37 -8.57 11.11
N PHE A 455 18.00 -7.76 10.10
CA PHE A 455 16.86 -8.03 9.25
C PHE A 455 17.00 -9.36 8.50
N THR A 456 18.14 -9.61 7.86
CA THR A 456 18.37 -10.86 7.11
C THR A 456 18.44 -12.09 8.03
N GLN A 457 18.94 -11.96 9.26
CA GLN A 457 18.91 -13.04 10.26
C GLN A 457 17.49 -13.46 10.66
N LYS A 458 16.54 -12.50 10.70
CA LYS A 458 15.14 -12.79 11.00
C LYS A 458 14.41 -13.46 9.82
N LEU A 459 14.94 -13.31 8.60
CA LEU A 459 14.24 -13.63 7.37
C LEU A 459 13.91 -15.12 7.24
N ASP A 460 14.82 -16.00 7.63
CA ASP A 460 14.61 -17.46 7.52
C ASP A 460 13.32 -17.91 8.21
N LEU A 461 13.06 -17.42 9.43
CA LEU A 461 11.82 -17.75 10.14
C LEU A 461 10.59 -17.17 9.43
N GLN A 462 10.70 -15.96 8.88
CA GLN A 462 9.59 -15.33 8.17
C GLN A 462 9.28 -16.05 6.86
N LEU A 463 10.29 -16.51 6.12
CA LEU A 463 10.09 -17.32 4.92
C LEU A 463 9.45 -18.67 5.25
N GLN A 464 9.81 -19.30 6.37
CA GLN A 464 9.13 -20.51 6.85
C GLN A 464 7.66 -20.24 7.24
N TYR A 465 7.35 -19.09 7.84
CA TYR A 465 5.98 -18.69 8.10
C TYR A 465 5.18 -18.55 6.81
N LEU A 466 5.72 -17.81 5.84
CA LEU A 466 5.11 -17.63 4.53
C LEU A 466 4.89 -18.99 3.83
N LEU A 467 5.87 -19.89 3.87
CA LEU A 467 5.74 -21.25 3.34
C LEU A 467 4.64 -22.04 4.05
N HIS A 468 4.58 -22.00 5.39
CA HIS A 468 3.54 -22.65 6.19
C HIS A 468 2.13 -22.13 5.87
N LYS A 469 2.01 -20.84 5.52
CA LYS A 469 0.76 -20.22 5.05
C LYS A 469 0.46 -20.47 3.57
N GLY A 470 1.30 -21.23 2.86
CA GLY A 470 1.16 -21.50 1.43
C GLY A 470 1.28 -20.23 0.58
N ILE A 471 2.20 -19.33 0.97
CA ILE A 471 2.51 -18.10 0.26
C ILE A 471 3.70 -18.36 -0.66
N ASN A 472 3.50 -18.11 -1.95
CA ASN A 472 4.55 -18.23 -2.95
C ASN A 472 5.40 -16.96 -2.95
N TYR A 473 6.40 -16.86 -2.10
CA TYR A 473 7.36 -15.75 -2.08
C TYR A 473 8.53 -16.02 -3.03
N ARG A 474 9.29 -14.99 -3.40
CA ARG A 474 10.59 -15.19 -4.06
C ARG A 474 11.67 -15.59 -3.05
N PRO A 475 12.37 -16.72 -3.21
CA PRO A 475 13.54 -17.03 -2.39
C PRO A 475 14.68 -16.02 -2.64
N PRO A 476 15.19 -15.32 -1.60
CA PRO A 476 16.25 -14.33 -1.74
C PRO A 476 17.64 -15.00 -1.77
N VAL A 477 17.87 -15.82 -2.80
CA VAL A 477 19.09 -16.66 -2.94
C VAL A 477 20.39 -15.86 -2.95
N GLU A 478 20.33 -14.58 -3.31
CA GLU A 478 21.45 -13.63 -3.28
C GLU A 478 22.00 -13.39 -1.88
N LEU A 479 21.26 -13.70 -0.81
CA LEU A 479 21.73 -13.53 0.57
C LEU A 479 22.65 -14.66 1.06
N HIS A 480 22.78 -15.73 0.28
CA HIS A 480 23.58 -16.92 0.62
C HIS A 480 24.82 -17.09 -0.28
N GLN A 481 25.10 -16.11 -1.13
CA GLN A 481 26.29 -16.02 -1.97
C GLN A 481 27.34 -15.17 -1.27
#